data_AF-A0A3P9LYJ5-F1
#
_entry.id   AF-A0A3P9LYJ5-F1
#
_cell.length_a   1.000
_cell.length_b   1.000
_cell.length_c   1.000
_cell.angle_alpha   90.00
_cell.angle_beta   90.00
_cell.angle_gamma   90.00
#
_symmetry.space_group_name_H-M   'P 1'
#
loop_
_entity.id
_entity.type
_entity.pdbx_description
1 polymer ?
#
loop_
_entity_poly.entity_id
_entity_poly.type
_entity_poly.pdbx_seq_one_letter_code
_entity_poly.pdbx_strand_id
1 'polypeptide(L)'
;MGGNKISKMEKVYNLTDTTFKFVDREDELDFLCEEFASPRAEMSCGHAVTPMSLTNWCRLLLEKGESRFVCGMSGCDKEWSYKEVCKMALLTPEEKKYFEKTLKIIAEREHMKNTKLVSISVKGLYF
;
A
#
# COMPACT_ATOMS: atom_id res chain seq x y z
N MET A 1 -0.35 -14.49 30.08
CA MET A 1 -0.11 -14.73 28.63
C MET A 1 0.49 -13.46 28.04
N GLY A 2 1.81 -13.29 28.16
CA GLY A 2 2.52 -12.15 27.60
C GLY A 2 3.18 -12.58 26.32
N GLY A 3 2.50 -12.42 25.19
CA GLY A 3 3.14 -12.56 23.89
C GLY A 3 4.25 -11.53 23.79
N ASN A 4 5.46 -11.96 23.44
CA ASN A 4 6.56 -11.08 23.10
C ASN A 4 6.10 -10.13 21.99
N LYS A 5 5.67 -8.91 22.37
CA LYS A 5 5.55 -7.79 21.43
C LYS A 5 6.96 -7.50 20.97
N ILE A 6 7.36 -8.08 19.85
CA ILE A 6 8.43 -7.50 19.03
C ILE A 6 8.02 -6.04 18.90
N SER A 7 8.77 -5.12 19.50
CA SER A 7 8.53 -3.69 19.33
C SER A 7 8.86 -3.37 17.88
N LYS A 8 7.90 -3.63 16.97
CA LYS A 8 7.88 -3.00 15.65
C LYS A 8 7.99 -1.52 15.97
N MET A 9 9.13 -0.93 15.64
CA MET A 9 9.35 0.49 15.84
C MET A 9 8.23 1.20 15.10
N GLU A 10 7.31 1.79 15.87
CA GLU A 10 6.11 2.35 15.31
C GLU A 10 6.48 3.65 14.57
N LYS A 11 6.07 3.73 13.31
CA LYS A 11 6.32 4.91 12.49
C LYS A 11 5.36 6.02 12.92
N VAL A 12 5.90 7.15 13.35
CA VAL A 12 5.14 8.29 13.86
C VAL A 12 5.39 9.52 13.00
N TYR A 13 4.32 10.21 12.63
CA TYR A 13 4.42 11.47 11.89
C TYR A 13 5.12 12.55 12.72
N ASN A 14 5.82 13.45 12.04
CA ASN A 14 6.21 14.70 12.67
C ASN A 14 4.96 15.59 12.80
N LEU A 15 4.47 15.79 14.02
CA LEU A 15 3.27 16.60 14.28
C LEU A 15 3.43 18.09 13.89
N THR A 16 4.67 18.55 13.72
CA THR A 16 4.94 19.93 13.26
C THR A 16 4.94 20.05 11.73
N ASP A 17 4.89 18.93 11.00
CA ASP A 17 4.81 18.92 9.54
C ASP A 17 3.38 19.23 9.08
N THR A 18 3.19 20.48 8.66
CA THR A 18 1.91 21.03 8.19
C THR A 18 1.46 20.45 6.85
N THR A 19 2.27 19.64 6.19
CA THR A 19 1.90 18.97 4.95
C THR A 19 1.02 17.74 5.19
N PHE A 20 0.83 17.31 6.44
CA PHE A 20 -0.15 16.29 6.83
C PHE A 20 -1.43 16.96 7.36
N LYS A 21 -2.58 16.38 7.04
CA LYS A 21 -3.87 16.75 7.63
C LYS A 21 -4.21 15.73 8.72
N PHE A 22 -3.84 16.03 9.97
CA PHE A 22 -4.18 15.18 11.10
C PHE A 22 -5.67 15.25 11.43
N VAL A 23 -6.26 14.12 11.77
CA VAL A 23 -7.70 13.98 12.05
C VAL A 23 -7.94 13.11 13.27
N ASP A 24 -9.00 13.44 14.03
CA ASP A 24 -9.49 12.65 15.16
C ASP A 24 -10.59 11.69 14.68
N ARG A 25 -10.17 10.70 13.88
CA ARG A 25 -11.01 9.62 13.36
C ARG A 25 -10.29 8.29 13.50
N GLU A 26 -11.03 7.20 13.36
CA GLU A 26 -10.48 5.84 13.40
C GLU A 26 -9.44 5.60 12.30
N ASP A 27 -8.52 4.66 12.55
CA ASP A 27 -7.61 4.19 11.50
C ASP A 27 -8.36 3.20 10.62
N GLU A 28 -8.80 3.67 9.46
CA GLU A 28 -9.70 2.92 8.57
C GLU A 28 -8.99 1.75 7.87
N LEU A 29 -7.66 1.66 7.95
CA LEU A 29 -6.91 0.53 7.42
C LEU A 29 -6.36 -0.41 8.51
N ASP A 30 -6.70 -0.20 9.79
CA ASP A 30 -6.32 -1.11 10.89
C ASP A 30 -7.30 -2.30 10.99
N PHE A 31 -7.39 -3.09 9.93
CA PHE A 31 -8.31 -4.24 9.85
C PHE A 31 -8.06 -5.34 10.90
N LEU A 32 -6.87 -5.37 11.47
CA LEU A 32 -6.47 -6.35 12.49
C LEU A 32 -6.59 -5.79 13.92
N CYS A 33 -7.05 -4.54 14.06
CA CYS A 33 -7.12 -3.83 15.34
C CYS A 33 -5.79 -3.90 16.10
N GLU A 34 -4.68 -3.62 15.41
CA GLU A 34 -3.34 -3.57 16.00
C GLU A 34 -3.18 -2.36 16.94
N GLU A 35 -4.12 -1.41 16.93
CA GLU A 35 -4.20 -0.24 17.82
C GLU A 35 -2.91 0.61 17.78
N PHE A 36 -2.51 1.00 16.57
CA PHE A 36 -1.38 1.90 16.37
C PHE A 36 -1.56 3.22 17.15
N ALA A 37 -0.59 3.53 18.00
CA ALA A 37 -0.53 4.75 18.79
C ALA A 37 -0.25 6.02 17.95
N SER A 38 0.24 5.84 16.72
CA SER A 38 0.53 6.94 15.80
C SER A 38 -0.72 7.80 15.51
N PRO A 39 -0.58 9.14 15.37
CA PRO A 39 -1.65 10.00 14.90
C PRO A 39 -2.16 9.57 13.52
N ARG A 40 -3.44 9.81 13.24
CA ARG A 40 -4.03 9.53 11.92
C ARG A 40 -3.92 10.76 11.05
N ALA A 41 -3.57 10.53 9.79
CA ALA A 41 -3.58 11.57 8.76
C ALA A 41 -4.54 11.19 7.64
N GLU A 42 -5.19 12.19 7.05
CA GLU A 42 -6.12 12.01 5.95
C GLU A 42 -5.37 11.79 4.62
N MET A 43 -5.71 10.71 3.93
CA MET A 43 -5.28 10.41 2.56
C MET A 43 -6.07 11.26 1.54
N SER A 44 -5.62 11.35 0.29
CA SER A 44 -6.33 12.10 -0.76
C SER A 44 -7.73 11.57 -1.11
N CYS A 45 -8.09 10.37 -0.64
CA CYS A 45 -9.43 9.82 -0.73
C CYS A 45 -10.38 10.29 0.40
N GLY A 46 -9.87 10.98 1.41
CA GLY A 46 -10.63 11.39 2.60
C GLY A 46 -10.54 10.43 3.79
N HIS A 47 -10.03 9.21 3.60
CA HIS A 47 -9.89 8.23 4.67
C HIS A 47 -8.66 8.48 5.57
N ALA A 48 -8.80 8.18 6.85
CA ALA A 48 -7.81 8.40 7.90
C ALA A 48 -6.97 7.14 8.13
N VAL A 49 -5.64 7.29 8.17
CA VAL A 49 -4.71 6.16 8.31
C VAL A 49 -3.54 6.49 9.22
N THR A 50 -2.97 5.48 9.87
CA THR A 50 -1.63 5.57 10.45
C THR A 50 -0.57 5.19 9.41
N PRO A 51 0.72 5.55 9.62
CA PRO A 51 1.77 5.14 8.72
C PRO A 51 1.90 3.60 8.63
N MET A 52 1.65 2.91 9.75
CA MET A 52 1.83 1.46 9.83
C MET A 52 0.69 0.71 9.14
N SER A 53 -0.57 1.08 9.40
CA SER A 53 -1.72 0.45 8.72
C SER A 53 -1.65 0.61 7.21
N LEU A 54 -1.29 1.81 6.72
CA LEU A 54 -1.10 2.05 5.28
C LEU A 54 0.05 1.22 4.70
N THR A 55 1.15 1.06 5.45
CA THR A 55 2.27 0.20 5.02
C THR A 55 1.83 -1.25 4.87
N ASN A 56 1.12 -1.78 5.87
CA ASN A 56 0.64 -3.15 5.88
C ASN A 56 -0.33 -3.38 4.71
N TRP A 57 -1.26 -2.45 4.50
CA TRP A 57 -2.21 -2.52 3.39
C TRP A 57 -1.52 -2.53 2.02
N CYS A 58 -0.60 -1.61 1.77
CA CYS A 58 0.11 -1.55 0.50
C CYS A 58 1.01 -2.77 0.27
N ARG A 59 1.58 -3.36 1.34
CA ARG A 59 2.31 -4.64 1.24
C ARG A 59 1.37 -5.78 0.83
N LEU A 60 0.18 -5.85 1.43
CA LEU A 60 -0.83 -6.87 1.08
C LEU A 60 -1.25 -6.78 -0.40
N LEU A 61 -1.41 -5.57 -0.94
CA LEU A 61 -1.68 -5.37 -2.38
C LEU A 61 -0.54 -5.95 -3.24
N LEU A 62 0.71 -5.61 -2.92
CA LEU A 62 1.88 -6.12 -3.64
C LEU A 62 2.02 -7.65 -3.55
N GLU A 63 1.73 -8.23 -2.38
CA GLU A 63 1.75 -9.69 -2.17
C GLU A 63 0.68 -10.40 -3.01
N LYS A 64 -0.48 -9.77 -3.21
CA LYS A 64 -1.53 -10.23 -4.13
C LYS A 64 -1.17 -10.04 -5.61
N GLY A 65 -0.06 -9.36 -5.90
CA GLY A 65 0.40 -9.07 -7.25
C GLY A 65 -0.24 -7.82 -7.87
N GLU A 66 -0.85 -6.96 -7.07
CA GLU A 66 -1.43 -5.69 -7.52
C GLU A 66 -0.34 -4.62 -7.66
N SER A 67 -0.34 -3.90 -8.79
CA SER A 67 0.58 -2.79 -9.05
C SER A 67 0.00 -1.41 -8.68
N ARG A 68 -1.31 -1.35 -8.42
CA ARG A 68 -2.05 -0.13 -8.11
C ARG A 68 -2.30 -0.04 -6.61
N PHE A 69 -2.01 1.11 -6.00
CA PHE A 69 -2.26 1.34 -4.59
C PHE A 69 -3.65 1.95 -4.41
N VAL A 70 -4.66 1.12 -4.21
CA VAL A 70 -6.05 1.55 -4.04
C VAL A 70 -6.46 1.56 -2.58
N CYS A 71 -7.44 2.40 -2.25
CA CYS A 71 -8.06 2.40 -0.93
C CYS A 71 -8.71 1.04 -0.60
N GLY A 72 -8.56 0.60 0.65
CA GLY A 72 -9.16 -0.66 1.13
C GLY A 72 -10.59 -0.52 1.64
N MET A 73 -11.14 0.69 1.70
CA MET A 73 -12.47 0.94 2.25
C MET A 73 -13.58 0.59 1.26
N SER A 74 -14.65 -0.02 1.77
CA SER A 74 -15.82 -0.38 0.98
C SER A 74 -16.42 0.86 0.31
N GLY A 75 -16.64 0.79 -1.01
CA GLY A 75 -17.18 1.91 -1.79
C GLY A 75 -16.16 2.99 -2.15
N CYS A 76 -14.87 2.80 -1.87
CA CYS A 76 -13.80 3.71 -2.28
C CYS A 76 -12.87 3.04 -3.30
N ASP A 77 -12.80 3.57 -4.51
CA ASP A 77 -11.95 3.09 -5.61
C ASP A 77 -10.75 4.00 -5.89
N LYS A 78 -10.53 5.00 -5.02
CA LYS A 78 -9.46 5.98 -5.18
C LYS A 78 -8.10 5.28 -5.20
N GLU A 79 -7.34 5.55 -6.25
CA GLU A 79 -5.94 5.17 -6.36
C GLU A 79 -5.02 6.28 -5.85
N TRP A 80 -4.05 5.89 -5.04
CA TRP A 80 -2.98 6.75 -4.52
C TRP A 80 -1.73 6.63 -5.35
N SER A 81 -1.05 7.77 -5.56
CA SER A 81 0.26 7.75 -6.19
C SER A 81 1.30 7.09 -5.28
N TYR A 82 2.33 6.46 -5.86
CA TYR A 82 3.43 5.90 -5.06
C TYR A 82 4.12 6.96 -4.18
N LYS A 83 4.18 8.22 -4.64
CA LYS A 83 4.72 9.35 -3.87
C LYS A 83 3.88 9.65 -2.63
N GLU A 84 2.55 9.61 -2.76
CA GLU A 84 1.62 9.78 -1.64
C GLU A 84 1.80 8.64 -0.63
N VAL A 85 1.82 7.38 -1.11
CA VAL A 85 2.08 6.21 -0.25
C VAL A 85 3.40 6.34 0.48
N CYS A 86 4.49 6.72 -0.20
CA CYS A 86 5.80 6.91 0.43
C CYS A 86 5.77 7.94 1.55
N LYS A 87 5.08 9.06 1.35
CA LYS A 87 4.98 10.15 2.32
C LYS A 87 4.11 9.74 3.51
N MET A 88 2.91 9.25 3.24
CA MET A 88 1.90 8.95 4.26
C MET A 88 2.29 7.71 5.09
N ALA A 89 2.85 6.69 4.45
CA ALA A 89 3.30 5.50 5.14
C ALA A 89 4.67 5.66 5.83
N LEU A 90 5.31 6.82 5.70
CA LEU A 90 6.69 7.08 6.15
C LEU A 90 7.63 5.95 5.73
N LEU A 91 7.56 5.51 4.46
CA LEU A 91 8.30 4.34 4.00
C LEU A 91 9.80 4.55 4.19
N THR A 92 10.45 3.60 4.86
CA THR A 92 11.91 3.61 4.99
C THR A 92 12.57 3.30 3.64
N PRO A 93 13.87 3.59 3.46
CA PRO A 93 14.60 3.21 2.26
C PRO A 93 14.49 1.71 1.93
N GLU A 94 14.51 0.84 2.94
CA GLU A 94 14.37 -0.60 2.80
C GLU A 94 12.98 -0.98 2.30
N GLU A 95 11.94 -0.33 2.82
CA GLU A 95 10.56 -0.53 2.38
C GLU A 95 10.35 -0.05 0.95
N LYS A 96 10.87 1.13 0.59
CA LYS A 96 10.81 1.63 -0.79
C LYS A 96 11.46 0.65 -1.76
N LYS A 97 12.66 0.16 -1.43
CA LYS A 97 13.36 -0.86 -2.21
C LYS A 97 12.54 -2.14 -2.37
N TYR A 98 11.86 -2.59 -1.32
CA TYR A 98 10.96 -3.74 -1.40
C TYR A 98 9.76 -3.46 -2.33
N PHE A 99 9.12 -2.31 -2.21
CA PHE A 99 7.97 -1.92 -3.04
C PHE A 99 8.37 -1.84 -4.52
N GLU A 100 9.44 -1.11 -4.84
CA GLU A 100 9.94 -0.94 -6.21
C GLU A 100 10.34 -2.27 -6.85
N LYS A 101 11.04 -3.14 -6.10
CA LYS A 101 11.42 -4.47 -6.59
C LYS A 101 10.18 -5.32 -6.90
N THR A 102 9.16 -5.28 -6.03
CA THR A 102 7.95 -6.09 -6.20
C THR A 102 7.11 -5.58 -7.36
N LEU A 103 6.95 -4.26 -7.50
CA LEU A 103 6.30 -3.64 -8.65
C LEU A 103 6.97 -4.04 -9.98
N LYS A 104 8.29 -4.08 -10.02
CA LYS A 104 9.04 -4.54 -11.21
C LYS A 104 8.71 -6.00 -11.54
N ILE A 105 8.71 -6.88 -10.55
CA ILE A 105 8.36 -8.30 -10.73
C ILE A 105 6.92 -8.46 -11.23
N ILE A 106 5.98 -7.68 -10.69
CA ILE A 106 4.59 -7.67 -11.14
C ILE A 106 4.50 -7.24 -12.61
N ALA A 107 5.14 -6.13 -12.97
CA ALA A 107 5.16 -5.64 -14.35
C ALA A 107 5.76 -6.65 -15.34
N GLU A 108 6.85 -7.32 -14.97
CA GLU A 108 7.47 -8.38 -15.77
C GLU A 108 6.50 -9.57 -15.97
N ARG A 109 5.79 -9.98 -14.92
CA ARG A 109 4.79 -11.05 -15.01
C ARG A 109 3.62 -10.68 -15.92
N GLU A 110 3.11 -9.46 -15.82
CA GLU A 110 2.03 -8.98 -16.69
C GLU A 110 2.48 -8.90 -18.16
N HIS A 111 3.69 -8.42 -18.42
CA HIS A 111 4.27 -8.43 -19.77
C HIS A 111 4.39 -9.85 -20.35
N MET A 112 4.85 -10.81 -19.55
CA MET A 112 4.95 -12.21 -19.98
C MET A 112 3.58 -12.84 -20.27
N LYS A 113 2.56 -12.56 -19.46
CA LYS A 113 1.18 -13.02 -19.70
C LYS A 113 0.63 -12.46 -21.00
N ASN A 114 0.76 -11.15 -21.21
CA ASN A 114 0.30 -10.50 -22.43
C ASN A 114 1.01 -11.03 -23.68
N THR A 115 2.32 -11.23 -23.61
CA THR A 115 3.09 -11.82 -24.72
C THR A 115 2.60 -13.23 -25.09
N LYS A 116 2.34 -14.07 -24.08
CA LYS A 116 1.77 -15.42 -24.30
C LYS A 116 0.37 -15.36 -24.92
N LEU A 117 -0.51 -14.49 -24.43
CA LEU A 117 -1.86 -14.31 -24.97
C LEU A 117 -1.83 -13.89 -26.45
N VAL A 118 -0.99 -12.92 -26.81
CA VAL A 118 -0.82 -12.50 -28.22
C VAL A 118 -0.34 -13.67 -29.07
N SER A 119 0.64 -14.45 -28.60
CA SER A 119 1.17 -15.60 -29.36
C SER A 119 0.12 -16.70 -29.59
N ILE A 120 -0.81 -16.90 -28.65
CA ILE A 120 -1.93 -17.86 -28.79
C ILE A 120 -2.94 -17.30 -29.80
N SER A 121 -3.31 -16.03 -29.68
CA SER A 121 -4.30 -15.40 -30.57
C SER A 121 -3.82 -15.35 -32.02
N VAL A 122 -2.52 -15.17 -32.27
CA VAL A 122 -1.95 -15.21 -33.64
C VAL A 122 -1.98 -16.62 -34.21
N LYS A 123 -1.70 -17.66 -33.41
CA LYS A 123 -1.78 -19.06 -33.89
C LYS A 123 -3.19 -19.53 -34.21
N GLY A 124 -4.22 -18.93 -33.61
CA GLY A 124 -5.63 -19.23 -33.89
C GLY A 124 -6.23 -18.52 -35.12
N LEU A 125 -5.47 -17.64 -35.79
CA LEU A 125 -5.92 -16.90 -36.99
C LEU A 125 -5.38 -17.50 -38.31
N TYR A 126 -4.58 -18.56 -38.24
CA TYR A 126 -4.00 -19.26 -39.40
C TYR A 126 -4.61 -20.66 -39.65
N PHE A 127 -5.83 -20.92 -39.14
CA PHE A 127 -6.62 -22.11 -39.44
C PHE A 127 -8.05 -21.74 -39.78
#